data_AF-A0A9C8HU87-F1
#
_entry.id   AF-A0A9C8HU87-F1
#
_cell.length_a   1.000
_cell.length_b   1.000
_cell.length_c   1.000
_cell.angle_alpha   90.00
_cell.angle_beta   90.00
_cell.angle_gamma   90.00
#
_symmetry.space_group_name_H-M   'P 1'
#
loop_
_entity.id
_entity.type
_entity.pdbx_description
1 polymer ?
#
loop_
_entity_poly.entity_id
_entity_poly.type
_entity_poly.pdbx_seq_one_letter_code
_entity_poly.pdbx_strand_id
1 'polypeptide(L)'
;MQGGKKRMSLYLYESSAGSGKTYTLVKAYLTYILKRPEAFRHVLAVTFTNKAAGEMKERIIAALKILSMGEGGALKLALQKETDLSEEHLKKQSRQALRLILHSYSDFAVMTIDSFIYKVVRSFAVELGLPLLFDVDLDENRLISLMADEFIDSLEPGEAQAEMLVDYIIDRIDLRDSWKYDKDLIQVARELIKERAVDKLESLAGIPPEKFKRYRDEFKKRVEIFRQGVNKRAGEILESLKKAGLHTNDFAHKDKGICNSFKKLATGNKPDDFNLKEHYSRFLNRQWFSKDTLVKRPDILIRFQSTRAGEMTDELQAYIEKEYTAYVTAYSILNT
;
A
#
# COMPACT_ATOMS: atom_id res chain seq x y z
N MET A 1 -28.87 47.77 17.61
CA MET A 1 -27.64 47.19 18.19
C MET A 1 -27.05 46.22 17.17
N GLN A 2 -26.11 46.68 16.33
CA GLN A 2 -25.42 45.82 15.36
C GLN A 2 -24.23 45.16 16.04
N GLY A 3 -24.33 43.85 16.29
CA GLY A 3 -23.19 43.01 16.68
C GLY A 3 -22.28 42.79 15.47
N GLY A 4 -21.23 43.59 15.36
CA GLY A 4 -20.20 43.41 14.33
C GLY A 4 -19.49 42.07 14.53
N LYS A 5 -19.72 41.12 13.61
CA LYS A 5 -18.89 39.92 13.45
C LYS A 5 -17.44 40.37 13.21
N LYS A 6 -16.58 40.22 14.21
CA LYS A 6 -15.13 40.42 14.09
C LYS A 6 -14.60 39.42 13.06
N ARG A 7 -14.26 39.88 11.85
CA ARG A 7 -13.65 39.03 10.80
C ARG A 7 -12.36 38.43 11.36
N MET A 8 -12.22 37.11 11.29
CA MET A 8 -10.92 36.47 11.50
C MET A 8 -10.01 36.86 10.34
N SER A 9 -8.89 37.51 10.63
CA SER A 9 -7.87 37.84 9.64
C SER A 9 -6.91 36.66 9.46
N LEU A 10 -6.83 36.15 8.23
CA LEU A 10 -5.79 35.21 7.81
C LEU A 10 -4.65 36.01 7.19
N TYR A 11 -3.44 35.85 7.72
CA TYR A 11 -2.23 36.45 7.17
C TYR A 11 -1.36 35.35 6.56
N LEU A 12 -1.08 35.46 5.26
CA LEU A 12 -0.17 34.57 4.56
C LEU A 12 1.19 35.26 4.39
N TYR A 13 2.26 34.62 4.88
CA TYR A 13 3.63 35.10 4.73
C TYR A 13 4.40 34.19 3.77
N GLU A 14 4.46 34.56 2.50
CA GLU A 14 5.32 33.88 1.52
C GLU A 14 6.77 34.34 1.65
N SER A 15 7.70 33.40 1.53
CA SER A 15 9.11 33.67 1.84
C SER A 15 10.00 32.57 1.28
N SER A 16 11.05 32.96 0.55
CA SER A 16 12.09 32.07 0.01
C SER A 16 13.11 31.66 1.07
N ALA A 17 14.01 30.70 0.79
CA ALA A 17 15.11 30.37 1.72
C ALA A 17 15.96 31.62 2.04
N GLY A 18 16.34 31.82 3.30
CA GLY A 18 17.16 32.96 3.72
C GLY A 18 16.44 34.31 3.89
N SER A 19 15.15 34.42 3.55
CA SER A 19 14.38 35.69 3.58
C SER A 19 13.92 36.17 4.98
N GLY A 20 14.42 35.59 6.06
CA GLY A 20 14.08 36.03 7.42
C GLY A 20 12.73 35.53 7.96
N LYS A 21 12.16 34.45 7.40
CA LYS A 21 10.95 33.76 7.90
C LYS A 21 10.81 33.73 9.41
N THR A 22 11.81 33.15 10.06
CA THR A 22 11.82 32.94 11.50
C THR A 22 11.83 34.27 12.24
N TYR A 23 12.54 35.28 11.74
CA TYR A 23 12.53 36.62 12.32
C TYR A 23 11.13 37.25 12.26
N THR A 24 10.45 37.14 11.11
CA THR A 24 9.08 37.64 10.93
C THR A 24 8.10 36.96 11.88
N LEU A 25 8.17 35.63 12.04
CA LEU A 25 7.31 34.88 12.95
C LEU A 25 7.57 35.22 14.42
N VAL A 26 8.85 35.34 14.82
CA VAL A 26 9.22 35.77 16.18
C VAL A 26 8.70 37.18 16.46
N LYS A 27 8.90 38.12 15.53
CA LYS A 27 8.36 39.48 15.65
C LYS A 27 6.83 39.46 15.78
N ALA A 28 6.12 38.72 14.94
CA ALA A 28 4.66 38.62 14.99
C ALA A 28 4.17 38.05 16.34
N TYR A 29 4.84 37.01 16.85
CA TYR A 29 4.56 36.44 18.16
C TYR A 29 4.73 37.50 19.26
N LEU A 30 5.86 38.21 19.26
CA LEU A 30 6.16 39.27 20.23
C LEU A 30 5.18 40.45 20.14
N THR A 31 4.83 40.90 18.94
CA THR A 31 3.83 41.96 18.72
C THR A 31 2.50 41.63 19.41
N TYR A 32 2.09 40.36 19.41
CA TYR A 32 0.87 39.93 20.08
C TYR A 32 1.00 39.94 21.61
N ILE A 33 2.04 39.29 22.15
CA ILE A 33 2.16 39.10 23.60
C ILE A 33 2.64 40.35 24.34
N LEU A 34 3.34 41.30 23.69
CA LEU A 34 3.83 42.51 24.36
C LEU A 34 2.70 43.51 24.67
N LYS A 35 1.56 43.44 23.98
CA LYS A 35 0.36 44.21 24.34
C LYS A 35 -0.29 43.67 25.61
N ARG A 36 -0.24 42.35 25.83
CA ARG A 36 -0.81 41.65 26.99
C ARG A 36 0.07 40.43 27.33
N PRO A 37 1.04 40.56 28.26
CA PRO A 37 2.01 39.50 28.54
C PRO A 37 1.40 38.14 28.87
N GLU A 38 0.30 38.10 29.62
CA GLU A 38 -0.46 36.87 29.95
C GLU A 38 -0.99 36.12 28.72
N ALA A 39 -1.14 36.80 27.59
CA ALA A 39 -1.72 36.22 26.38
C ALA A 39 -0.80 35.17 25.72
N PHE A 40 0.45 35.00 26.17
CA PHE A 40 1.33 33.94 25.67
C PHE A 40 0.69 32.54 25.80
N ARG A 41 -0.14 32.32 26.83
CA ARG A 41 -0.91 31.08 27.04
C ARG A 41 -1.99 30.84 25.98
N HIS A 42 -2.35 31.87 25.22
CA HIS A 42 -3.38 31.86 24.18
C HIS A 42 -2.80 31.93 22.77
N VAL A 43 -1.46 31.85 22.62
CA VAL A 43 -0.81 31.79 21.31
C VAL A 43 -0.29 30.38 21.07
N LEU A 44 -0.83 29.73 20.05
CA LEU A 44 -0.33 28.46 19.53
C LEU A 44 0.58 28.71 18.32
N ALA A 45 1.85 28.29 18.42
CA ALA A 45 2.77 28.28 17.31
C ALA A 45 3.21 26.82 17.04
N VAL A 46 2.88 26.31 15.86
CA VAL A 46 3.18 24.93 15.46
C VAL A 46 4.19 24.87 14.32
N THR A 47 4.98 23.81 14.27
CA THR A 47 5.95 23.55 13.20
C THR A 47 6.13 22.06 12.94
N PHE A 48 6.85 21.69 11.89
CA PHE A 48 7.03 20.30 11.48
C PHE A 48 8.11 19.55 12.28
N THR A 49 9.11 20.23 12.84
CA THR A 49 10.24 19.55 13.49
C THR A 49 10.50 20.05 14.91
N ASN A 50 10.94 19.15 15.79
CA ASN A 50 11.35 19.51 17.16
C ASN A 50 12.46 20.56 17.18
N LYS A 51 13.39 20.48 16.21
CA LYS A 51 14.47 21.46 16.06
C LYS A 51 13.93 22.87 15.76
N ALA A 52 13.02 23.01 14.81
CA ALA A 52 12.43 24.31 14.49
C ALA A 52 11.62 24.88 15.67
N ALA A 53 10.90 24.02 16.42
CA ALA A 53 10.17 24.44 17.61
C ALA A 53 11.12 24.95 18.69
N GLY A 54 12.22 24.22 18.94
CA GLY A 54 13.28 24.60 19.86
C GLY A 54 13.93 25.93 19.49
N GLU A 55 14.38 26.06 18.24
CA GLU A 55 14.97 27.31 17.73
C GLU A 55 14.00 28.50 17.86
N MET A 56 12.70 28.29 17.62
CA MET A 56 11.70 29.35 17.76
C MET A 56 11.52 29.76 19.23
N LYS A 57 11.48 28.80 20.17
CA LYS A 57 11.45 29.10 21.62
C LYS A 57 12.66 29.92 22.04
N GLU A 58 13.86 29.46 21.67
CA GLU A 58 15.11 30.13 22.01
C GLU A 58 15.13 31.57 21.51
N ARG A 59 14.73 31.81 20.25
CA ARG A 59 14.68 33.16 19.67
C ARG A 59 13.68 34.07 20.38
N ILE A 60 12.49 33.58 20.72
CA ILE A 60 11.48 34.36 21.47
C ILE A 60 12.03 34.74 22.84
N ILE A 61 12.59 33.79 23.59
CA ILE A 61 13.15 34.02 24.93
C ILE A 61 14.33 34.98 24.87
N ALA A 62 15.25 34.78 23.92
CA ALA A 62 16.40 35.64 23.71
C ALA A 62 15.98 37.07 23.36
N ALA A 63 15.00 37.24 22.47
CA ALA A 63 14.45 38.54 22.13
C ALA A 63 13.81 39.22 23.33
N LEU A 64 12.97 38.53 24.11
CA LEU A 64 12.38 39.07 25.33
C LEU A 64 13.44 39.48 26.36
N LYS A 65 14.51 38.69 26.52
CA LYS A 65 15.63 39.02 27.41
C LYS A 65 16.32 40.31 27.00
N ILE A 66 16.70 40.44 25.73
CA ILE A 66 17.36 41.64 25.18
C ILE A 66 16.44 42.87 25.33
N LEU A 67 15.16 42.75 24.95
CA LEU A 67 14.18 43.83 25.08
C LEU A 67 13.93 44.24 26.54
N SER A 68 13.97 43.29 27.49
CA SER A 68 13.82 43.57 28.93
C SER A 68 14.97 44.41 29.51
N MET A 69 16.11 44.45 28.83
CA MET A 69 17.26 45.30 29.18
C MET A 69 17.13 46.70 28.54
N GLY A 70 16.24 46.87 27.57
CA GLY A 70 16.10 48.10 26.77
C GLY A 70 16.89 48.08 25.45
N GLU A 71 17.52 46.95 25.13
CA GLU A 71 18.32 46.75 23.92
C GLU A 71 17.46 46.17 22.78
N GLY A 72 18.08 45.74 21.67
CA GLY A 72 17.40 45.01 20.59
C GLY A 72 17.31 45.73 19.24
N GLY A 73 17.93 46.90 19.10
CA GLY A 73 18.18 47.59 17.82
C GLY A 73 16.96 47.63 16.90
N ALA A 74 17.10 47.05 15.71
CA ALA A 74 16.05 47.04 14.68
C ALA A 74 14.76 46.33 15.11
N LEU A 75 14.85 45.26 15.92
CA LEU A 75 13.67 44.52 16.40
C LEU A 75 12.85 45.39 17.37
N LYS A 76 13.52 46.09 18.29
CA LYS A 76 12.89 47.02 19.22
C LYS A 76 12.11 48.11 18.47
N LEU A 77 12.75 48.76 17.50
CA LEU A 77 12.11 49.82 16.69
C LEU A 77 10.90 49.29 15.91
N ALA A 78 11.01 48.10 15.32
CA ALA A 78 9.90 47.47 14.61
C ALA A 78 8.71 47.15 15.54
N LEU A 79 8.99 46.62 16.74
CA LEU A 79 7.96 46.32 17.74
C LEU A 79 7.29 47.58 18.28
N GLN A 80 8.04 48.67 18.51
CA GLN A 80 7.45 49.96 18.92
C GLN A 80 6.46 50.46 17.87
N LYS A 81 6.81 50.35 16.58
CA LYS A 81 5.94 50.75 15.46
C LYS A 81 4.69 49.89 15.33
N GLU A 82 4.75 48.59 15.61
CA GLU A 82 3.60 47.69 15.49
C GLU A 82 2.71 47.63 16.74
N THR A 83 3.28 47.94 17.90
CA THR A 83 2.59 47.86 19.20
C THR A 83 2.09 49.20 19.72
N ASP A 84 2.59 50.32 19.19
CA ASP A 84 2.40 51.68 19.69
C ASP A 84 2.85 51.87 21.16
N LEU A 85 3.76 51.01 21.64
CA LEU A 85 4.29 51.08 22.99
C LEU A 85 5.51 52.00 23.07
N SER A 86 5.58 52.81 24.13
CA SER A 86 6.81 53.54 24.46
C SER A 86 7.94 52.58 24.83
N GLU A 87 9.18 53.05 24.74
CA GLU A 87 10.36 52.24 25.07
C GLU A 87 10.30 51.66 26.49
N GLU A 88 9.92 52.48 27.47
CA GLU A 88 9.81 52.07 28.87
C GLU A 88 8.72 50.99 29.04
N HIS A 89 7.58 51.16 28.37
CA HIS A 89 6.50 50.18 28.40
C HIS A 89 6.91 48.88 27.72
N LEU A 90 7.56 48.93 26.55
CA LEU A 90 8.05 47.76 25.84
C LEU A 90 9.04 46.96 26.71
N LYS A 91 9.96 47.65 27.39
CA LYS A 91 10.92 47.04 28.33
C LYS A 91 10.21 46.35 29.49
N LYS A 92 9.24 47.03 30.12
CA LYS A 92 8.43 46.50 31.22
C LYS A 92 7.63 45.26 30.79
N GLN A 93 6.92 45.34 29.66
CA GLN A 93 6.12 44.25 29.11
C GLN A 93 6.99 43.05 28.71
N SER A 94 8.17 43.30 28.13
CA SER A 94 9.12 42.23 27.78
C SER A 94 9.63 41.51 29.02
N ARG A 95 9.97 42.25 30.09
CA ARG A 95 10.37 41.67 31.39
C ARG A 95 9.24 40.84 32.01
N GLN A 96 8.01 41.34 31.96
CA GLN A 96 6.85 40.63 32.48
C GLN A 96 6.56 39.35 31.68
N ALA A 97 6.51 39.44 30.35
CA ALA A 97 6.29 38.29 29.48
C ALA A 97 7.36 37.21 29.67
N LEU A 98 8.64 37.60 29.73
CA LEU A 98 9.74 36.67 30.03
C LEU A 98 9.53 35.96 31.36
N ARG A 99 9.19 36.71 32.42
CA ARG A 99 8.95 36.14 33.75
C ARG A 99 7.78 35.14 33.74
N LEU A 100 6.67 35.50 33.10
CA LEU A 100 5.48 34.64 33.02
C LEU A 100 5.75 33.35 32.26
N ILE A 101 6.44 33.44 31.11
CA ILE A 101 6.85 32.29 30.30
C ILE A 101 7.78 31.38 31.10
N LEU A 102 8.79 31.92 31.79
CA LEU A 102 9.72 31.11 32.58
C LEU A 102 9.04 30.43 33.78
N HIS A 103 8.07 31.11 34.41
CA HIS A 103 7.32 30.54 35.54
C HIS A 103 6.32 29.46 35.09
N SER A 104 5.74 29.59 33.89
CA SER A 104 4.74 28.66 33.35
C SER A 104 5.18 28.14 31.98
N TYR A 105 6.38 27.57 31.91
CA TYR A 105 7.00 27.18 30.64
C TYR A 105 6.22 26.09 29.89
N SER A 106 5.47 25.25 30.62
CA SER A 106 4.54 24.26 30.04
C SER A 106 3.40 24.89 29.24
N ASP A 107 3.04 26.14 29.54
CA ASP A 107 1.98 26.87 28.83
C ASP A 107 2.50 27.61 27.60
N PHE A 108 3.82 27.65 27.40
CA PHE A 108 4.44 28.26 26.24
C PHE A 108 4.30 27.34 25.01
N ALA A 109 3.15 27.47 24.34
CA ALA A 109 2.69 26.59 23.27
C ALA A 109 3.38 26.83 21.91
N VAL A 110 4.70 26.72 21.89
CA VAL A 110 5.53 26.57 20.68
C VAL A 110 5.93 25.11 20.57
N MET A 111 5.39 24.35 19.63
CA MET A 111 5.58 22.89 19.60
C MET A 111 5.47 22.32 18.19
N THR A 112 5.68 21.02 18.02
CA THR A 112 5.40 20.36 16.74
C THR A 112 3.91 20.16 16.54
N ILE A 113 3.49 19.95 15.29
CA ILE A 113 2.13 19.53 14.96
C ILE A 113 1.76 18.26 15.75
N ASP A 114 2.65 17.25 15.80
CA ASP A 114 2.40 16.00 16.53
C ASP A 114 2.23 16.22 18.03
N SER A 115 3.07 17.07 18.63
CA SER A 115 2.95 17.42 20.07
C SER A 115 1.62 18.11 20.37
N PHE A 116 1.15 18.94 19.46
CA PHE A 116 -0.15 19.61 19.58
C PHE A 116 -1.29 18.61 19.48
N ILE A 117 -1.28 17.74 18.46
CA ILE A 117 -2.29 16.68 18.29
C ILE A 117 -2.31 15.78 19.52
N TYR A 118 -1.14 15.34 19.99
CA TYR A 118 -1.02 14.53 21.19
C TYR A 118 -1.64 15.21 22.42
N LYS A 119 -1.39 16.51 22.61
CA LYS A 119 -1.99 17.29 23.70
C LYS A 119 -3.52 17.37 23.59
N VAL A 120 -4.06 17.52 22.38
CA VAL A 120 -5.51 17.52 22.11
C VAL A 120 -6.09 16.15 22.40
N VAL A 121 -5.54 15.07 21.84
CA VAL A 121 -6.01 13.69 22.07
C VAL A 121 -5.97 13.36 23.56
N ARG A 122 -4.91 13.74 24.27
CA ARG A 122 -4.79 13.53 25.71
C ARG A 122 -5.87 14.24 26.52
N SER A 123 -6.33 15.41 26.09
CA SER A 123 -7.46 16.09 26.77
C SER A 123 -8.81 15.39 26.59
N PHE A 124 -8.92 14.48 25.61
CA PHE A 124 -10.12 13.69 25.32
C PHE A 124 -9.89 12.18 25.50
N ALA A 125 -8.85 11.78 26.25
CA ALA A 125 -8.43 10.38 26.32
C ALA A 125 -9.58 9.47 26.80
N VAL A 126 -10.32 9.90 27.83
CA VAL A 126 -11.43 9.12 28.39
C VAL A 126 -12.59 8.99 27.39
N GLU A 127 -12.94 10.08 26.72
CA GLU A 127 -13.99 10.12 25.71
C GLU A 127 -13.66 9.27 24.48
N LEU A 128 -12.36 9.10 24.19
CA LEU A 128 -11.85 8.24 23.12
C LEU A 128 -11.64 6.79 23.57
N GLY A 129 -11.94 6.45 24.83
CA GLY A 129 -11.70 5.11 25.37
C GLY A 129 -10.22 4.76 25.55
N LEU A 130 -9.34 5.76 25.57
CA LEU A 130 -7.90 5.60 25.77
C LEU A 130 -7.53 5.62 27.26
N PRO A 131 -6.49 4.88 27.67
CA PRO A 131 -5.92 5.02 29.01
C PRO A 131 -5.47 6.46 29.29
N LEU A 132 -5.69 6.95 30.52
CA LEU A 132 -5.27 8.30 30.92
C LEU A 132 -3.76 8.56 30.76
N LEU A 133 -2.95 7.51 30.93
CA LEU A 133 -1.50 7.52 30.79
C LEU A 133 -1.09 6.69 29.56
N PHE A 134 -1.64 7.01 28.38
CA PHE A 134 -1.19 6.37 27.14
C PHE A 134 0.11 7.00 26.64
N ASP A 135 1.03 6.14 26.19
CA ASP A 135 2.25 6.53 25.50
C ASP A 135 2.12 6.29 24.00
N VAL A 136 2.89 7.07 23.22
CA VAL A 136 2.99 6.88 21.77
C VAL A 136 4.15 5.94 21.50
N ASP A 137 3.84 4.77 20.96
CA ASP A 137 4.85 3.88 20.41
C ASP A 137 5.17 4.29 18.97
N LEU A 138 6.46 4.36 18.64
CA LEU A 138 6.96 4.72 17.31
C LEU A 138 7.38 3.49 16.50
N ASP A 139 7.46 2.31 17.12
CA ASP A 139 7.85 1.07 16.44
C ASP A 139 6.62 0.36 15.87
N GLU A 140 6.18 0.85 14.71
CA GLU A 140 5.08 0.24 13.96
C GLU A 140 5.35 -1.24 13.63
N ASN A 141 6.60 -1.62 13.34
CA ASN A 141 6.92 -2.99 12.96
C ASN A 141 6.74 -3.97 14.12
N ARG A 142 7.16 -3.56 15.33
CA ARG A 142 6.95 -4.32 16.54
C ARG A 142 5.46 -4.50 16.82
N LEU A 143 4.68 -3.43 16.72
CA LEU A 143 3.23 -3.47 16.93
C LEU A 143 2.55 -4.43 15.95
N ILE A 144 2.87 -4.34 14.66
CA ILE A 144 2.29 -5.22 13.63
C ILE A 144 2.62 -6.69 13.90
N SER A 145 3.86 -6.97 14.33
CA SER A 145 4.26 -8.36 14.64
C SER A 145 3.46 -8.91 15.83
N LEU A 146 3.32 -8.11 16.89
CA LEU A 146 2.50 -8.48 18.05
C LEU A 146 1.02 -8.69 17.67
N MET A 147 0.46 -7.84 16.81
CA MET A 147 -0.92 -8.00 16.32
C MET A 147 -1.09 -9.28 15.50
N ALA A 148 -0.10 -9.64 14.69
CA ALA A 148 -0.12 -10.89 13.92
C ALA A 148 -0.06 -12.11 14.84
N ASP A 149 0.81 -12.09 15.85
CA ASP A 149 0.92 -13.15 16.85
C ASP A 149 -0.39 -13.29 17.65
N GLU A 150 -0.93 -12.16 18.15
CA GLU A 150 -2.19 -12.14 18.90
C GLU A 150 -3.39 -12.62 18.05
N PHE A 151 -3.41 -12.27 16.76
CA PHE A 151 -4.42 -12.80 15.84
C PHE A 151 -4.33 -14.32 15.74
N ILE A 152 -3.13 -14.89 15.57
CA ILE A 152 -2.96 -16.35 15.52
C ILE A 152 -3.36 -17.01 16.83
N ASP A 153 -2.94 -16.46 17.97
CA ASP A 153 -3.28 -16.98 19.30
C ASP A 153 -4.78 -16.89 19.59
N SER A 154 -5.49 -15.97 18.94
CA SER A 154 -6.95 -15.81 19.06
C SER A 154 -7.75 -16.85 18.27
N LEU A 155 -7.14 -17.56 17.31
CA LEU A 155 -7.83 -18.53 16.45
C LEU A 155 -8.10 -19.84 17.20
N GLU A 156 -9.36 -20.24 17.27
CA GLU A 156 -9.76 -21.51 17.87
C GLU A 156 -9.98 -22.62 16.81
N PRO A 157 -9.65 -23.89 17.11
CA PRO A 157 -9.95 -25.01 16.21
C PRO A 157 -11.46 -25.11 15.90
N GLY A 158 -11.80 -25.15 14.61
CA GLY A 158 -13.18 -25.24 14.13
C GLY A 158 -13.80 -23.88 13.76
N GLU A 159 -13.12 -22.77 14.02
CA GLU A 159 -13.51 -21.47 13.47
C GLU A 159 -13.21 -21.40 11.96
N ALA A 160 -14.08 -20.72 11.22
CA ALA A 160 -13.93 -20.57 9.77
C ALA A 160 -12.60 -19.90 9.39
N GLN A 161 -12.15 -18.93 10.19
CA GLN A 161 -10.89 -18.22 10.01
C GLN A 161 -9.68 -19.14 10.21
N ALA A 162 -9.72 -19.99 11.24
CA ALA A 162 -8.68 -20.97 11.52
C ALA A 162 -8.59 -22.01 10.39
N GLU A 163 -9.73 -22.53 9.93
CA GLU A 163 -9.78 -23.43 8.78
C GLU A 163 -9.22 -22.78 7.51
N MET A 164 -9.57 -21.52 7.25
CA MET A 164 -9.06 -20.79 6.08
C MET A 164 -7.55 -20.59 6.12
N LEU A 165 -6.97 -20.33 7.30
CA LEU A 165 -5.52 -20.24 7.47
C LEU A 165 -4.84 -21.58 7.24
N VAL A 166 -5.41 -22.68 7.76
CA VAL A 166 -4.89 -24.04 7.53
C VAL A 166 -4.93 -24.39 6.04
N ASP A 167 -6.05 -24.14 5.37
CA ASP A 167 -6.19 -24.35 3.92
C ASP A 167 -5.12 -23.57 3.13
N TYR A 168 -4.86 -22.32 3.51
CA TYR A 168 -3.82 -21.48 2.90
C TYR A 168 -2.41 -22.07 3.08
N ILE A 169 -2.08 -22.57 4.27
CA ILE A 169 -0.79 -23.21 4.55
C ILE A 169 -0.64 -24.51 3.74
N ILE A 170 -1.70 -25.32 3.63
CA ILE A 170 -1.70 -26.54 2.82
C ILE A 170 -1.47 -26.20 1.34
N ASP A 171 -2.20 -25.23 0.80
CA ASP A 171 -2.06 -24.79 -0.59
C ASP A 171 -0.61 -24.34 -0.89
N ARG A 172 0.05 -23.68 0.06
CA ARG A 172 1.47 -23.27 -0.06
C ARG A 172 2.43 -24.44 -0.13
N ILE A 173 2.22 -25.46 0.70
CA ILE A 173 3.04 -26.69 0.70
C ILE A 173 2.88 -27.40 -0.65
N ASP A 174 1.64 -27.52 -1.15
CA ASP A 174 1.35 -28.15 -2.43
C ASP A 174 2.00 -27.43 -3.62
N LEU A 175 2.11 -26.09 -3.55
CA LEU A 175 2.80 -25.26 -4.53
C LEU A 175 4.35 -25.32 -4.43
N ARG A 176 4.90 -26.18 -3.56
CA ARG A 176 6.34 -26.31 -3.23
C ARG A 176 6.95 -25.05 -2.63
N ASP A 177 6.14 -24.25 -1.94
CA ASP A 177 6.60 -23.08 -1.21
C ASP A 177 6.92 -23.42 0.26
N SER A 178 7.47 -22.46 0.99
CA SER A 178 7.70 -22.58 2.43
C SER A 178 6.37 -22.63 3.20
N TRP A 179 6.29 -23.51 4.21
CA TRP A 179 5.20 -23.53 5.19
C TRP A 179 5.15 -22.27 6.07
N LYS A 180 6.21 -21.46 6.07
CA LYS A 180 6.28 -20.23 6.86
C LYS A 180 5.27 -19.22 6.31
N TYR A 181 4.27 -18.89 7.13
CA TYR A 181 3.20 -17.94 6.81
C TYR A 181 3.37 -16.59 7.52
N ASP A 182 4.21 -16.50 8.55
CA ASP A 182 4.39 -15.31 9.40
C ASP A 182 4.67 -14.04 8.60
N LYS A 183 5.54 -14.14 7.58
CA LYS A 183 5.91 -13.00 6.73
C LYS A 183 4.72 -12.46 5.94
N ASP A 184 3.88 -13.35 5.44
CA ASP A 184 2.73 -12.98 4.62
C ASP A 184 1.64 -12.39 5.50
N LEU A 185 1.43 -12.96 6.69
CA LEU A 185 0.52 -12.41 7.69
C LEU A 185 0.94 -11.00 8.13
N ILE A 186 2.23 -10.79 8.43
CA ILE A 186 2.79 -9.47 8.75
C ILE A 186 2.63 -8.50 7.57
N GLN A 187 2.81 -8.98 6.33
CA GLN A 187 2.62 -8.16 5.14
C GLN A 187 1.16 -7.74 4.97
N VAL A 188 0.22 -8.66 5.19
CA VAL A 188 -1.21 -8.36 5.16
C VAL A 188 -1.55 -7.36 6.26
N ALA A 189 -1.12 -7.59 7.50
CA ALA A 189 -1.33 -6.68 8.63
C ALA A 189 -0.80 -5.26 8.34
N ARG A 190 0.40 -5.15 7.73
CA ARG A 190 0.96 -3.88 7.24
C ARG A 190 0.08 -3.17 6.23
N GLU A 191 -0.58 -3.90 5.34
CA GLU A 191 -1.48 -3.28 4.36
C GLU A 191 -2.81 -2.87 5.00
N LEU A 192 -3.32 -3.64 5.97
CA LEU A 192 -4.59 -3.37 6.65
C LEU A 192 -4.58 -2.08 7.48
N ILE A 193 -3.45 -1.74 8.09
CA ILE A 193 -3.33 -0.51 8.92
C ILE A 193 -3.17 0.76 8.08
N LYS A 194 -2.98 0.65 6.76
CA LYS A 194 -2.84 1.84 5.91
C LYS A 194 -4.19 2.52 5.75
N GLU A 195 -4.19 3.84 5.76
CA GLU A 195 -5.41 4.66 5.60
C GLU A 195 -6.22 4.28 4.35
N ARG A 196 -5.54 3.99 3.23
CA ARG A 196 -6.17 3.54 1.97
C ARG A 196 -6.90 2.18 2.05
N ALA A 197 -6.65 1.40 3.10
CA ALA A 197 -7.29 0.11 3.29
C ALA A 197 -8.66 0.27 3.94
N VAL A 198 -8.91 1.35 4.69
CA VAL A 198 -10.16 1.58 5.44
C VAL A 198 -11.38 1.47 4.53
N ASP A 199 -11.45 2.28 3.47
CA ASP A 199 -12.58 2.25 2.52
C ASP A 199 -12.81 0.87 1.90
N LYS A 200 -11.72 0.13 1.63
CA LYS A 200 -11.78 -1.22 1.06
C LYS A 200 -12.26 -2.24 2.09
N LEU A 201 -11.79 -2.13 3.33
CA LEU A 201 -12.20 -3.01 4.41
C LEU A 201 -13.67 -2.80 4.78
N GLU A 202 -14.14 -1.55 4.78
CA GLU A 202 -15.56 -1.25 4.93
C GLU A 202 -16.40 -1.88 3.81
N SER A 203 -15.90 -1.88 2.56
CA SER A 203 -16.59 -2.54 1.45
C SER A 203 -16.65 -4.07 1.57
N LEU A 204 -15.70 -4.65 2.31
CA LEU A 204 -15.64 -6.08 2.60
C LEU A 204 -16.34 -6.43 3.92
N ALA A 205 -16.59 -5.45 4.79
CA ALA A 205 -17.24 -5.64 6.07
C ALA A 205 -18.65 -6.21 5.86
N GLY A 206 -18.96 -7.30 6.57
CA GLY A 206 -20.23 -8.01 6.42
C GLY A 206 -20.24 -9.11 5.34
N ILE A 207 -19.14 -9.33 4.62
CA ILE A 207 -18.96 -10.55 3.83
C ILE A 207 -18.49 -11.67 4.78
N PRO A 208 -19.29 -12.74 4.98
CA PRO A 208 -18.93 -13.79 5.93
C PRO A 208 -17.78 -14.66 5.38
N PRO A 209 -16.90 -15.22 6.24
CA PRO A 209 -15.76 -16.05 5.82
C PRO A 209 -16.13 -17.20 4.87
N GLU A 210 -17.30 -17.81 5.06
CA GLU A 210 -17.81 -18.91 4.24
C GLU A 210 -18.02 -18.49 2.78
N LYS A 211 -18.32 -17.21 2.53
CA LYS A 211 -18.47 -16.68 1.17
C LYS A 211 -17.12 -16.57 0.48
N PHE A 212 -16.05 -16.21 1.20
CA PHE A 212 -14.68 -16.27 0.67
C PHE A 212 -14.25 -17.70 0.36
N LYS A 213 -14.55 -18.65 1.24
CA LYS A 213 -14.31 -20.09 1.01
C LYS A 213 -14.98 -20.55 -0.30
N ARG A 214 -16.26 -20.19 -0.50
CA ARG A 214 -16.99 -20.49 -1.75
C ARG A 214 -16.34 -19.88 -2.99
N TYR A 215 -15.93 -18.61 -2.94
CA TYR A 215 -15.25 -17.97 -4.08
C TYR A 215 -13.93 -18.65 -4.41
N ARG A 216 -13.13 -18.96 -3.39
CA ARG A 216 -11.87 -19.70 -3.55
C ARG A 216 -12.11 -21.05 -4.22
N ASP A 217 -13.12 -21.81 -3.76
CA ASP A 217 -13.44 -23.11 -4.33
C ASP A 217 -13.93 -23.00 -5.78
N GLU A 218 -14.69 -21.96 -6.12
CA GLU A 218 -15.11 -21.66 -7.48
C GLU A 218 -13.91 -21.36 -8.39
N PHE A 219 -12.95 -20.55 -7.93
CA PHE A 219 -11.73 -20.27 -8.68
C PHE A 219 -10.86 -21.52 -8.83
N LYS A 220 -10.70 -22.34 -7.78
CA LYS A 220 -9.96 -23.63 -7.85
C LYS A 220 -10.59 -24.54 -8.89
N LYS A 221 -11.93 -24.67 -8.86
CA LYS A 221 -12.67 -25.47 -9.83
C LYS A 221 -12.49 -24.94 -11.25
N ARG A 222 -12.49 -23.62 -11.45
CA ARG A 222 -12.29 -23.01 -12.77
C ARG A 222 -10.89 -23.27 -13.32
N VAL A 223 -9.87 -23.17 -12.46
CA VAL A 223 -8.49 -23.53 -12.79
C VAL A 223 -8.39 -24.98 -13.23
N GLU A 224 -9.00 -25.90 -12.47
CA GLU A 224 -8.93 -27.33 -12.75
C GLU A 224 -9.70 -27.72 -14.01
N ILE A 225 -10.91 -27.19 -14.22
CA ILE A 225 -11.70 -27.43 -15.44
C ILE A 225 -10.92 -27.01 -16.69
N PHE A 226 -10.27 -25.85 -16.66
CA PHE A 226 -9.48 -25.37 -17.79
C PHE A 226 -8.30 -26.30 -18.07
N ARG A 227 -7.49 -26.62 -17.05
CA ARG A 227 -6.32 -27.51 -17.16
C ARG A 227 -6.73 -28.87 -17.72
N GLN A 228 -7.73 -29.52 -17.13
CA GLN A 228 -8.21 -30.81 -17.62
C GLN A 228 -8.75 -30.71 -19.04
N GLY A 229 -9.45 -29.62 -19.37
CA GLY A 229 -9.99 -29.37 -20.70
C GLY A 229 -8.91 -29.24 -21.78
N VAL A 230 -7.81 -28.56 -21.49
CA VAL A 230 -6.66 -28.45 -22.39
C VAL A 230 -5.88 -29.76 -22.45
N ASN A 231 -5.54 -30.33 -21.29
CA ASN A 231 -4.72 -31.53 -21.18
C ASN A 231 -5.36 -32.71 -21.92
N LYS A 232 -6.67 -32.90 -21.73
CA LYS A 232 -7.44 -33.94 -22.41
C LYS A 232 -7.39 -33.79 -23.93
N ARG A 233 -7.73 -32.61 -24.46
CA ARG A 233 -7.76 -32.36 -25.91
C ARG A 233 -6.37 -32.51 -26.55
N ALA A 234 -5.34 -31.99 -25.90
CA ALA A 234 -3.95 -32.14 -26.37
C ALA A 234 -3.53 -33.63 -26.37
N GLY A 235 -3.91 -34.40 -25.35
CA GLY A 235 -3.69 -35.84 -25.28
C GLY A 235 -4.44 -36.61 -26.37
N GLU A 236 -5.70 -36.27 -26.64
CA GLU A 236 -6.51 -36.90 -27.70
C GLU A 236 -5.91 -36.65 -29.10
N ILE A 237 -5.35 -35.45 -29.35
CA ILE A 237 -4.62 -35.16 -30.59
C ILE A 237 -3.41 -36.07 -30.73
N LEU A 238 -2.58 -36.18 -29.68
CA LEU A 238 -1.39 -37.03 -29.69
C LEU A 238 -1.74 -38.51 -29.93
N GLU A 239 -2.81 -39.01 -29.30
CA GLU A 239 -3.28 -40.38 -29.51
C GLU A 239 -3.84 -40.59 -30.93
N SER A 240 -4.56 -39.61 -31.49
CA SER A 240 -5.05 -39.65 -32.87
C SER A 240 -3.90 -39.75 -33.89
N LEU A 241 -2.87 -38.92 -33.72
CA LEU A 241 -1.67 -38.95 -34.56
C LEU A 241 -0.93 -40.29 -34.43
N LYS A 242 -0.79 -40.81 -33.21
CA LYS A 242 -0.14 -42.10 -32.94
C LYS A 242 -0.88 -43.26 -33.58
N LYS A 243 -2.22 -43.29 -33.54
CA LYS A 243 -3.04 -44.32 -34.20
C LYS A 243 -2.89 -44.34 -35.72
N ALA A 244 -2.63 -43.18 -36.33
CA ALA A 244 -2.31 -43.07 -37.75
C ALA A 244 -0.86 -43.47 -38.10
N GLY A 245 -0.07 -43.90 -37.12
CA GLY A 245 1.33 -44.27 -37.29
C GLY A 245 2.24 -43.06 -37.57
N LEU A 246 1.85 -41.88 -37.11
CA LEU A 246 2.65 -40.66 -37.20
C LEU A 246 3.46 -40.48 -35.91
N HIS A 247 4.78 -40.33 -36.06
CA HIS A 247 5.71 -40.16 -34.96
C HIS A 247 6.28 -38.74 -34.93
N THR A 248 6.86 -38.33 -33.80
CA THR A 248 7.40 -36.97 -33.62
C THR A 248 8.42 -36.57 -34.71
N ASN A 249 9.20 -37.52 -35.22
CA ASN A 249 10.17 -37.29 -36.30
C ASN A 249 9.55 -36.99 -37.67
N ASP A 250 8.25 -37.22 -37.82
CA ASP A 250 7.51 -36.98 -39.05
C ASP A 250 7.07 -35.52 -39.20
N PHE A 251 7.14 -34.72 -38.13
CA PHE A 251 6.70 -33.34 -38.10
C PHE A 251 7.86 -32.34 -38.23
N ALA A 252 7.55 -31.12 -38.66
CA ALA A 252 8.52 -30.03 -38.73
C ALA A 252 9.15 -29.80 -37.35
N HIS A 253 10.46 -29.57 -37.32
CA HIS A 253 11.25 -29.36 -36.09
C HIS A 253 11.26 -30.52 -35.09
N LYS A 254 10.69 -31.69 -35.43
CA LYS A 254 10.76 -32.93 -34.64
C LYS A 254 10.40 -32.70 -33.16
N ASP A 255 11.31 -33.00 -32.24
CA ASP A 255 11.14 -32.83 -30.79
C ASP A 255 11.01 -31.38 -30.32
N LYS A 256 11.33 -30.40 -31.17
CA LYS A 256 11.10 -28.96 -30.92
C LYS A 256 9.88 -28.42 -31.67
N GLY A 257 9.14 -29.31 -32.33
CA GLY A 257 8.01 -29.01 -33.19
C GLY A 257 6.65 -29.09 -32.50
N ILE A 258 5.60 -29.11 -33.32
CA ILE A 258 4.21 -29.04 -32.86
C ILE A 258 3.81 -30.21 -31.95
N CYS A 259 4.38 -31.41 -32.14
CA CYS A 259 4.16 -32.55 -31.24
C CYS A 259 4.65 -32.27 -29.82
N ASN A 260 5.75 -31.54 -29.66
CA ASN A 260 6.24 -31.16 -28.33
C ASN A 260 5.33 -30.10 -27.70
N SER A 261 4.77 -29.19 -28.51
CA SER A 261 3.75 -28.26 -28.05
C SER A 261 2.56 -29.02 -27.44
N PHE A 262 2.02 -30.02 -28.13
CA PHE A 262 0.93 -30.84 -27.60
C PHE A 262 1.33 -31.63 -26.35
N LYS A 263 2.55 -32.19 -26.30
CA LYS A 263 3.04 -32.90 -25.10
C LYS A 263 3.09 -31.98 -23.88
N LYS A 264 3.60 -30.76 -24.05
CA LYS A 264 3.64 -29.76 -22.98
C LYS A 264 2.25 -29.30 -22.56
N LEU A 265 1.37 -29.03 -23.53
CA LEU A 265 -0.03 -28.69 -23.27
C LEU A 265 -0.78 -29.84 -22.59
N ALA A 266 -0.42 -31.11 -22.83
CA ALA A 266 -1.04 -32.27 -22.20
C ALA A 266 -0.68 -32.43 -20.72
N THR A 267 0.41 -31.79 -20.28
CA THR A 267 0.94 -31.88 -18.91
C THR A 267 1.07 -30.50 -18.24
N GLY A 268 0.49 -29.46 -18.85
CA GLY A 268 0.63 -28.08 -18.38
C GLY A 268 -0.09 -27.88 -17.06
N ASN A 269 0.44 -27.00 -16.20
CA ASN A 269 -0.14 -26.71 -14.89
C ASN A 269 -0.19 -25.22 -14.57
N LYS A 270 0.64 -24.36 -15.17
CA LYS A 270 0.67 -22.91 -14.87
C LYS A 270 0.21 -22.08 -16.07
N PRO A 271 -0.20 -20.81 -15.89
CA PRO A 271 -0.54 -19.89 -16.99
C PRO A 271 0.40 -19.97 -18.18
N ASP A 272 1.70 -19.84 -17.91
CA ASP A 272 2.75 -19.85 -18.94
C ASP A 272 2.76 -21.15 -19.74
N ASP A 273 2.37 -22.29 -19.16
CA ASP A 273 2.31 -23.56 -19.88
C ASP A 273 1.25 -23.59 -20.99
N PHE A 274 0.34 -22.62 -21.05
CA PHE A 274 -0.76 -22.54 -22.00
C PHE A 274 -0.76 -21.27 -22.87
N ASN A 275 0.22 -20.37 -22.70
CA ASN A 275 0.30 -19.14 -23.46
C ASN A 275 0.69 -19.43 -24.93
N LEU A 276 -0.32 -19.39 -25.81
CA LEU A 276 -0.16 -19.71 -27.22
C LEU A 276 0.77 -18.75 -27.96
N LYS A 277 0.75 -17.45 -27.63
CA LYS A 277 1.53 -16.44 -28.33
C LYS A 277 3.01 -16.57 -28.03
N GLU A 278 3.34 -16.83 -26.77
CA GLU A 278 4.71 -16.79 -26.28
C GLU A 278 5.43 -18.14 -26.44
N HIS A 279 4.78 -19.24 -26.05
CA HIS A 279 5.43 -20.55 -25.99
C HIS A 279 5.03 -21.48 -27.14
N TYR A 280 3.92 -21.19 -27.83
CA TYR A 280 3.37 -22.07 -28.88
C TYR A 280 3.03 -21.35 -30.19
N SER A 281 3.82 -20.36 -30.60
CA SER A 281 3.64 -19.67 -31.89
C SER A 281 3.60 -20.62 -33.10
N ARG A 282 4.31 -21.76 -33.04
CA ARG A 282 4.26 -22.82 -34.06
C ARG A 282 2.92 -23.56 -34.12
N PHE A 283 2.24 -23.67 -32.98
CA PHE A 283 0.88 -24.18 -32.92
C PHE A 283 -0.05 -23.22 -33.66
N LEU A 284 0.03 -21.90 -33.40
CA LEU A 284 -0.75 -20.89 -34.11
C LEU A 284 -0.50 -20.88 -35.63
N ASN A 285 0.76 -21.00 -36.03
CA ASN A 285 1.14 -20.94 -37.44
C ASN A 285 0.89 -22.24 -38.23
N ARG A 286 0.37 -23.30 -37.60
CA ARG A 286 0.03 -24.60 -38.22
C ARG A 286 1.16 -25.18 -39.08
N GLN A 287 2.40 -25.03 -38.65
CA GLN A 287 3.58 -25.56 -39.36
C GLN A 287 3.78 -27.04 -39.03
N TRP A 288 2.88 -27.89 -39.54
CA TRP A 288 2.85 -29.33 -39.24
C TRP A 288 4.06 -30.08 -39.81
N PHE A 289 4.37 -29.85 -41.09
CA PHE A 289 5.38 -30.61 -41.83
C PHE A 289 6.38 -29.70 -42.51
N SER A 290 7.62 -30.18 -42.64
CA SER A 290 8.63 -29.48 -43.45
C SER A 290 8.45 -29.83 -44.94
N LYS A 291 8.82 -28.91 -45.84
CA LYS A 291 8.77 -29.16 -47.29
C LYS A 291 9.57 -30.41 -47.68
N ASP A 292 10.74 -30.60 -47.09
CA ASP A 292 11.61 -31.78 -47.33
C ASP A 292 10.95 -33.09 -46.89
N THR A 293 10.23 -33.08 -45.76
CA THR A 293 9.53 -34.27 -45.26
C THR A 293 8.41 -34.71 -46.18
N LEU A 294 7.65 -33.75 -46.72
CA LEU A 294 6.53 -34.04 -47.63
C LEU A 294 6.99 -34.57 -48.99
N VAL A 295 8.17 -34.12 -49.48
CA VAL A 295 8.77 -34.63 -50.72
C VAL A 295 9.29 -36.05 -50.55
N LYS A 296 9.95 -36.35 -49.41
CA LYS A 296 10.56 -37.67 -49.16
C LYS A 296 9.54 -38.75 -48.75
N ARG A 297 8.44 -38.37 -48.12
CA ARG A 297 7.42 -39.28 -47.58
C ARG A 297 6.01 -38.70 -47.77
N PRO A 298 5.46 -38.77 -48.99
CA PRO A 298 4.15 -38.20 -49.31
C PRO A 298 2.99 -38.93 -48.62
N ASP A 299 3.19 -40.19 -48.23
CA ASP A 299 2.23 -41.03 -47.51
C ASP A 299 1.89 -40.48 -46.11
N ILE A 300 2.77 -39.67 -45.50
CA ILE A 300 2.51 -38.98 -44.24
C ILE A 300 1.32 -38.02 -44.34
N LEU A 301 1.18 -37.33 -45.46
CA LEU A 301 0.09 -36.36 -45.65
C LEU A 301 -1.25 -37.10 -45.72
N ILE A 302 -1.30 -38.24 -46.40
CA ILE A 302 -2.49 -39.09 -46.50
C ILE A 302 -2.87 -39.62 -45.12
N ARG A 303 -1.89 -40.13 -44.36
CA ARG A 303 -2.10 -40.61 -42.98
C ARG A 303 -2.51 -39.51 -42.02
N PHE A 304 -2.04 -38.28 -42.22
CA PHE A 304 -2.48 -37.12 -41.45
C PHE A 304 -3.90 -36.68 -41.81
N GLN A 305 -4.24 -36.67 -43.11
CA GLN A 305 -5.58 -36.33 -43.60
C GLN A 305 -6.64 -37.37 -43.19
N SER A 306 -6.26 -38.63 -42.97
CA SER A 306 -7.16 -39.63 -42.39
C SER A 306 -7.39 -39.45 -40.88
N THR A 307 -6.68 -38.52 -40.24
CA THR A 307 -6.95 -38.10 -38.86
C THR A 307 -7.83 -36.86 -38.80
N ARG A 308 -8.48 -36.68 -37.64
CA ARG A 308 -9.19 -35.44 -37.28
C ARG A 308 -8.27 -34.42 -36.59
N ALA A 309 -6.94 -34.59 -36.64
CA ALA A 309 -6.01 -33.81 -35.83
C ALA A 309 -6.03 -32.30 -36.16
N GLY A 310 -6.26 -31.92 -37.42
CA GLY A 310 -6.42 -30.52 -37.83
C GLY A 310 -7.62 -29.86 -37.13
N GLU A 311 -8.81 -30.44 -37.28
CA GLU A 311 -10.03 -29.95 -36.63
C GLU A 311 -9.91 -29.94 -35.10
N MET A 312 -9.36 -31.00 -34.51
CA MET A 312 -9.13 -31.08 -33.05
C MET A 312 -8.17 -29.99 -32.56
N THR A 313 -7.21 -29.58 -33.39
CA THR A 313 -6.30 -28.47 -33.08
C THR A 313 -7.02 -27.13 -33.12
N ASP A 314 -7.94 -26.95 -34.06
CA ASP A 314 -8.79 -25.75 -34.13
C ASP A 314 -9.74 -25.68 -32.93
N GLU A 315 -10.36 -26.80 -32.55
CA GLU A 315 -11.17 -26.91 -31.33
C GLU A 315 -10.36 -26.59 -30.06
N LEU A 316 -9.13 -27.10 -29.97
CA LEU A 316 -8.22 -26.82 -28.85
C LEU A 316 -7.83 -25.34 -28.80
N GLN A 317 -7.47 -24.74 -29.94
CA GLN A 317 -7.14 -23.33 -30.00
C GLN A 317 -8.34 -22.48 -29.56
N ALA A 318 -9.52 -22.73 -30.12
CA ALA A 318 -10.73 -22.00 -29.77
C ALA A 318 -11.08 -22.14 -28.28
N TYR A 319 -10.90 -23.32 -27.71
CA TYR A 319 -11.10 -23.55 -26.27
C TYR A 319 -10.12 -22.73 -25.42
N ILE A 320 -8.82 -22.75 -25.77
CA ILE A 320 -7.81 -21.96 -25.05
C ILE A 320 -8.10 -20.47 -25.19
N GLU A 321 -8.29 -19.94 -26.40
CA GLU A 321 -8.56 -18.51 -26.61
C GLU A 321 -9.81 -18.01 -25.86
N LYS A 322 -10.85 -18.85 -25.78
CA LYS A 322 -12.08 -18.51 -25.07
C LYS A 322 -11.91 -18.50 -23.55
N GLU A 323 -11.28 -19.52 -22.99
CA GLU A 323 -11.29 -19.75 -21.53
C GLU A 323 -9.99 -19.28 -20.83
N TYR A 324 -8.91 -18.98 -21.57
CA TYR A 324 -7.60 -18.67 -21.00
C TYR A 324 -7.61 -17.40 -20.14
N THR A 325 -8.28 -16.33 -20.55
CA THR A 325 -8.37 -15.11 -19.73
C THR A 325 -8.98 -15.40 -18.36
N ALA A 326 -10.09 -16.12 -18.36
CA ALA A 326 -10.78 -16.54 -17.15
C ALA A 326 -9.92 -17.45 -16.26
N TYR A 327 -9.18 -18.37 -16.87
CA TYR A 327 -8.20 -19.22 -16.19
C TYR A 327 -7.08 -18.40 -15.55
N VAL A 328 -6.45 -17.48 -16.29
CA VAL A 328 -5.38 -16.61 -15.78
C VAL A 328 -5.90 -15.75 -14.63
N THR A 329 -7.09 -15.16 -14.76
CA THR A 329 -7.69 -14.38 -13.67
C THR A 329 -7.90 -15.23 -12.41
N ALA A 330 -8.50 -16.41 -12.55
CA ALA A 330 -8.72 -17.31 -11.41
C ALA A 330 -7.40 -17.79 -10.78
N TYR A 331 -6.42 -18.14 -11.61
CA TYR A 331 -5.09 -18.54 -11.15
C TYR A 331 -4.38 -17.39 -10.41
N SER A 332 -4.42 -16.17 -10.96
CA SER A 332 -3.84 -15.00 -10.30
C SER A 332 -4.49 -14.74 -8.95
N ILE A 333 -5.83 -14.73 -8.86
CA ILE A 333 -6.53 -14.51 -7.58
C ILE A 333 -6.13 -15.55 -6.52
N LEU A 334 -5.90 -16.80 -6.91
CA LEU A 334 -5.47 -17.85 -5.98
C LEU A 334 -4.00 -17.77 -5.56
N ASN A 335 -3.17 -17.01 -6.28
CA ASN A 335 -1.72 -16.91 -6.05
C ASN A 335 -1.25 -15.48 -5.77
N THR A 336 -2.17 -14.55 -5.52
CA THR A 336 -1.88 -13.17 -5.05
C THR A 336 -2.14 -13.14 -3.55
#